data_AF-A0A127MGR8-F1
#
_entry.id   AF-A0A127MGR8-F1
#
_cell.length_a   1.000
_cell.length_b   1.000
_cell.length_c   1.000
_cell.angle_alpha   90.00
_cell.angle_beta   90.00
_cell.angle_gamma   90.00
#
_symmetry.space_group_name_H-M   'P 1'
#
loop_
_entity.id
_entity.type
_entity.pdbx_description
1 polymer ?
#
loop_
_entity_poly.entity_id
_entity_poly.type
_entity_poly.pdbx_seq_one_letter_code
_entity_poly.pdbx_strand_id
1 'polypeptide(L)'
;MRVNARAIVMTATELLLSAYGMAMASDEELHEKWISVSFALGSVAGNAHLIALQRNGRLDLMLRLIEAERLERMKDDASDEPIWSLDLQFALSENWLLSAYEVARAAKAPFKASGTDASRLLALEHRLALVRMPAAKGVIQGMNRKPHKDNPPLLRRLGDATPELYQDDGSYMAPQGLCVETGAVLWYPMDVTNGKEVVVCRRDLSNEMLALFD
;
A
#
# COMPACT_ATOMS: atom_id res chain seq x y z
N MET A 1 11.36 -50.13 19.99
CA MET A 1 10.41 -49.53 19.03
C MET A 1 10.74 -48.04 18.92
N ARG A 2 11.45 -47.61 17.88
CA ARG A 2 11.80 -46.18 17.70
C ARG A 2 10.69 -45.53 16.87
N VAL A 3 9.88 -44.71 17.51
CA VAL A 3 8.91 -43.84 16.82
C VAL A 3 9.74 -42.74 16.16
N ASN A 4 9.98 -42.85 14.85
CA ASN A 4 10.51 -41.75 14.07
C ASN A 4 9.41 -40.69 13.98
N ALA A 5 9.44 -39.71 14.87
CA ALA A 5 8.71 -38.47 14.70
C ALA A 5 9.32 -37.76 13.47
N ARG A 6 8.72 -38.00 12.30
CA ARG A 6 9.01 -37.18 11.12
C ARG A 6 8.52 -35.78 11.46
N ALA A 7 9.44 -34.82 11.60
CA ALA A 7 9.07 -33.43 11.63
C ALA A 7 8.21 -33.15 10.39
N ILE A 8 6.96 -32.73 10.59
CA ILE A 8 6.10 -32.33 9.49
C ILE A 8 6.70 -31.00 8.99
N VAL A 9 7.44 -31.09 7.89
CA VAL A 9 7.98 -29.90 7.23
C VAL A 9 6.84 -29.26 6.48
N MET A 10 6.36 -28.11 6.97
CA MET A 10 5.37 -27.32 6.25
C MET A 10 5.94 -26.81 4.94
N THR A 11 5.16 -26.89 3.88
CA THR A 11 5.47 -26.28 2.59
C THR A 11 5.33 -24.76 2.67
N ALA A 12 5.99 -24.05 1.75
CA ALA A 12 5.84 -22.59 1.66
C ALA A 12 4.38 -22.15 1.48
N THR A 13 3.59 -22.90 0.70
CA THR A 13 2.16 -22.63 0.53
C THR A 13 1.39 -22.78 1.84
N GLU A 14 1.65 -23.82 2.63
CA GLU A 14 0.99 -24.01 3.92
C GLU A 14 1.36 -22.92 4.93
N LEU A 15 2.62 -22.45 4.93
CA LEU A 15 3.05 -21.32 5.76
C LEU A 15 2.32 -20.03 5.38
N LEU A 16 2.20 -19.74 4.08
CA LEU A 16 1.47 -18.57 3.59
C LEU A 16 -0.03 -18.65 3.92
N LEU A 17 -0.66 -19.81 3.70
CA LEU A 17 -2.07 -20.01 4.05
C LEU A 17 -2.29 -19.87 5.56
N SER A 18 -1.36 -20.35 6.37
CA SER A 18 -1.40 -20.17 7.83
C SER A 18 -1.28 -18.69 8.21
N ALA A 19 -0.38 -17.93 7.58
CA ALA A 19 -0.25 -16.50 7.80
C ALA A 19 -1.54 -15.72 7.45
N TYR A 20 -2.15 -16.01 6.30
CA TYR A 20 -3.46 -15.43 5.95
C TYR A 20 -4.55 -15.85 6.94
N GLY A 21 -4.56 -17.11 7.37
CA GLY A 21 -5.50 -17.61 8.38
C GLY A 21 -5.38 -16.87 9.72
N MET A 22 -4.16 -16.68 10.21
CA MET A 22 -3.87 -15.91 11.43
C MET A 22 -4.35 -14.46 11.29
N ALA A 23 -4.07 -13.81 10.15
CA ALA A 23 -4.46 -12.43 9.92
C ALA A 23 -5.98 -12.23 9.84
N MET A 24 -6.71 -13.18 9.23
CA MET A 24 -8.18 -13.13 9.19
C MET A 24 -8.79 -13.38 10.58
N ALA A 25 -8.19 -14.26 11.38
CA ALA A 25 -8.64 -14.54 12.74
C ALA A 25 -8.28 -13.43 13.75
N SER A 26 -7.24 -12.64 13.49
CA SER A 26 -6.85 -11.54 14.38
C SER A 26 -7.78 -10.33 14.33
N ASP A 27 -8.53 -10.16 13.22
CA ASP A 27 -9.43 -9.02 13.02
C ASP A 27 -10.60 -9.42 12.10
N GLU A 28 -11.55 -10.17 12.67
CA GLU A 28 -12.72 -10.69 11.95
C GLU A 28 -13.62 -9.56 11.41
N GLU A 29 -13.80 -8.50 12.20
CA GLU A 29 -14.61 -7.33 11.81
C GLU A 29 -14.02 -6.65 10.56
N LEU A 30 -12.71 -6.43 10.53
CA LEU A 30 -12.04 -5.87 9.37
C LEU A 30 -12.13 -6.78 8.14
N HIS A 31 -12.04 -8.09 8.34
CA HIS A 31 -12.22 -9.06 7.25
C HIS A 31 -13.65 -8.98 6.67
N GLU A 32 -14.67 -8.91 7.52
CA GLU A 32 -16.06 -8.70 7.09
C GLU A 32 -16.25 -7.36 6.38
N LYS A 33 -15.61 -6.28 6.86
CA LYS A 33 -15.66 -4.97 6.19
C LYS A 33 -15.06 -5.04 4.78
N TRP A 34 -13.93 -5.72 4.60
CA TRP A 34 -13.34 -5.95 3.27
C TRP A 34 -14.27 -6.73 2.33
N ILE A 35 -14.95 -7.75 2.85
CA ILE A 35 -15.95 -8.51 2.09
C ILE A 35 -17.10 -7.57 1.67
N SER A 36 -17.67 -6.82 2.60
CA SER A 36 -18.78 -5.89 2.35
C SER A 36 -18.44 -4.86 1.28
N VAL A 37 -17.31 -4.17 1.44
CA VAL A 37 -16.83 -3.15 0.48
C VAL A 37 -16.55 -3.78 -0.90
N SER A 38 -16.09 -5.03 -0.96
CA SER A 38 -15.86 -5.73 -2.23
C SER A 38 -17.15 -6.03 -2.99
N PHE A 39 -18.23 -6.37 -2.28
CA PHE A 39 -19.54 -6.57 -2.89
C PHE A 39 -20.16 -5.25 -3.34
N ALA A 40 -20.06 -4.19 -2.52
CA ALA A 40 -20.49 -2.85 -2.89
C ALA A 40 -19.77 -2.36 -4.15
N LEU A 41 -18.44 -2.49 -4.20
CA LEU A 41 -17.66 -2.17 -5.39
C LEU A 41 -18.04 -3.03 -6.59
N GLY A 42 -18.23 -4.32 -6.38
CA GLY A 42 -18.67 -5.26 -7.42
C GLY A 42 -20.01 -4.89 -8.05
N SER A 43 -20.95 -4.36 -7.26
CA SER A 43 -22.27 -3.92 -7.76
C SER A 43 -22.18 -2.73 -8.72
N VAL A 44 -21.16 -1.88 -8.56
CA VAL A 44 -20.94 -0.68 -9.39
C VAL A 44 -20.00 -0.96 -10.57
N ALA A 45 -18.91 -1.68 -10.31
CA ALA A 45 -17.79 -1.84 -11.24
C ALA A 45 -17.63 -3.26 -11.81
N GLY A 46 -18.48 -4.21 -11.39
CA GLY A 46 -18.52 -5.58 -11.89
C GLY A 46 -17.62 -6.57 -11.13
N ASN A 47 -17.82 -7.86 -11.40
CA ASN A 47 -17.21 -8.98 -10.66
C ASN A 47 -15.68 -8.98 -10.64
N ALA A 48 -15.03 -8.45 -11.69
CA ALA A 48 -13.57 -8.35 -11.73
C ALA A 48 -13.03 -7.47 -10.59
N HIS A 49 -13.72 -6.36 -10.26
CA HIS A 49 -13.34 -5.47 -9.16
C HIS A 49 -13.59 -6.11 -7.80
N LEU A 50 -14.68 -6.86 -7.65
CA LEU A 50 -14.95 -7.65 -6.44
C LEU A 50 -13.79 -8.61 -6.14
N ILE A 51 -13.41 -9.43 -7.13
CA ILE A 51 -12.35 -10.43 -6.96
C ILE A 51 -11.01 -9.75 -6.67
N ALA A 52 -10.67 -8.68 -7.39
CA ALA A 52 -9.45 -7.92 -7.16
C ALA A 52 -9.41 -7.30 -5.75
N LEU A 53 -10.51 -6.70 -5.30
CA LEU A 53 -10.57 -6.08 -3.98
C LEU A 53 -10.50 -7.09 -2.84
N GLN A 54 -11.14 -8.26 -2.98
CA GLN A 54 -11.00 -9.33 -1.98
C GLN A 54 -9.56 -9.85 -1.87
N ARG A 55 -8.83 -9.94 -2.99
CA ARG A 55 -7.40 -10.30 -2.97
C ARG A 55 -6.58 -9.22 -2.25
N ASN A 56 -6.86 -7.95 -2.52
CA ASN A 56 -6.21 -6.84 -1.82
C ASN A 56 -6.55 -6.81 -0.33
N GLY A 57 -7.79 -7.11 0.06
CA GLY A 57 -8.22 -7.15 1.47
C GLY A 57 -7.53 -8.25 2.26
N ARG A 58 -7.34 -9.44 1.68
CA ARG A 58 -6.56 -10.51 2.34
C ARG A 58 -5.10 -10.10 2.54
N LEU A 59 -4.48 -9.47 1.55
CA LEU A 59 -3.12 -8.94 1.66
C LEU A 59 -3.05 -7.80 2.69
N ASP A 60 -4.06 -6.94 2.77
CA ASP A 60 -4.16 -5.88 3.78
C ASP A 60 -4.18 -6.43 5.20
N LEU A 61 -5.01 -7.45 5.46
CA LEU A 61 -5.08 -8.12 6.76
C LEU A 61 -3.71 -8.68 7.16
N MET A 62 -3.05 -9.41 6.25
CA MET A 62 -1.71 -9.95 6.49
C MET A 62 -0.69 -8.84 6.76
N LEU A 63 -0.74 -7.73 6.00
CA LEU A 63 0.12 -6.58 6.23
C LEU A 63 -0.12 -5.95 7.60
N ARG A 64 -1.37 -5.78 8.03
CA ARG A 64 -1.69 -5.22 9.35
C ARG A 64 -1.15 -6.09 10.50
N LEU A 65 -1.18 -7.42 10.34
CA LEU A 65 -0.56 -8.34 11.29
C LEU A 65 0.96 -8.14 11.33
N ILE A 66 1.62 -8.12 10.17
CA ILE A 66 3.08 -7.87 10.07
C ILE A 66 3.44 -6.51 10.68
N GLU A 67 2.64 -5.47 10.43
CA GLU A 67 2.83 -4.13 10.97
C GLU A 67 2.67 -4.08 12.49
N ALA A 68 1.70 -4.81 13.06
CA ALA A 68 1.55 -4.93 14.49
C ALA A 68 2.76 -5.64 15.13
N GLU A 69 3.22 -6.75 14.55
CA GLU A 69 4.42 -7.45 15.01
C GLU A 69 5.69 -6.59 14.88
N ARG A 70 5.75 -5.77 13.83
CA ARG A 70 6.81 -4.79 13.61
C ARG A 70 6.81 -3.74 14.72
N LEU A 71 5.64 -3.21 15.05
CA LEU A 71 5.49 -2.20 16.09
C LEU A 71 5.95 -2.73 17.45
N GLU A 72 5.60 -3.96 17.80
CA GLU A 72 6.07 -4.57 19.06
C GLU A 72 7.59 -4.73 19.05
N ARG A 73 8.19 -5.17 17.95
CA ARG A 73 9.65 -5.25 17.81
C ARG A 73 10.37 -3.91 17.87
N MET A 74 9.76 -2.83 17.39
CA MET A 74 10.34 -1.49 17.48
C MET A 74 10.38 -0.96 18.92
N LYS A 75 9.58 -1.53 19.84
CA LYS A 75 9.59 -1.18 21.27
C LYS A 75 10.66 -1.96 22.03
N ASP A 76 11.04 -3.13 21.54
CA ASP A 76 12.06 -3.98 22.14
C ASP A 76 13.45 -3.66 21.57
N ASP A 77 14.34 -3.08 22.38
CA ASP A 77 15.73 -2.73 22.02
C ASP A 77 16.63 -3.96 21.67
N ALA A 78 16.09 -5.17 21.76
CA ALA A 78 16.78 -6.43 21.54
C ALA A 78 16.11 -7.22 20.40
N SER A 79 16.27 -6.78 19.15
CA SER A 79 15.73 -7.54 18.01
C SER A 79 16.83 -8.27 17.24
N ASP A 80 16.89 -9.60 17.42
CA ASP A 80 17.49 -10.55 16.46
C ASP A 80 16.54 -10.68 15.25
N GLU A 81 16.30 -9.55 14.56
CA GLU A 81 15.40 -9.55 13.43
C GLU A 81 16.03 -10.29 12.24
N PRO A 82 15.28 -11.17 11.55
CA PRO A 82 15.73 -11.66 10.26
C PRO A 82 15.99 -10.47 9.33
N ILE A 83 17.20 -10.42 8.75
CA ILE A 83 17.71 -9.30 7.93
C ILE A 83 16.72 -8.83 6.86
N TRP A 84 15.83 -9.71 6.37
CA TRP A 84 14.94 -9.44 5.24
C TRP A 84 13.48 -9.17 5.63
N SER A 85 13.14 -9.14 6.92
CA SER A 85 11.72 -9.05 7.31
C SER A 85 11.14 -7.65 7.08
N LEU A 86 11.98 -6.61 7.16
CA LEU A 86 11.62 -5.25 6.76
C LEU A 86 11.47 -5.11 5.23
N ASP A 87 12.41 -5.67 4.47
CA ASP A 87 12.35 -5.66 3.00
C ASP A 87 11.08 -6.36 2.49
N LEU A 88 10.70 -7.47 3.12
CA LEU A 88 9.46 -8.17 2.82
C LEU A 88 8.23 -7.30 3.09
N GLN A 89 8.20 -6.58 4.22
CA GLN A 89 7.12 -5.67 4.56
C GLN A 89 6.98 -4.54 3.52
N PHE A 90 8.10 -3.93 3.10
CA PHE A 90 8.09 -2.91 2.04
C PHE A 90 7.58 -3.49 0.72
N ALA A 91 8.11 -4.61 0.27
CA ALA A 91 7.71 -5.25 -0.99
C ALA A 91 6.22 -5.63 -1.02
N LEU A 92 5.70 -6.18 0.08
CA LEU A 92 4.27 -6.52 0.19
C LEU A 92 3.39 -5.26 0.22
N SER A 93 3.84 -4.19 0.89
CA SER A 93 3.13 -2.91 0.95
C SER A 93 3.06 -2.22 -0.41
N GLU A 94 4.16 -2.25 -1.16
CA GLU A 94 4.20 -1.77 -2.54
C GLU A 94 3.29 -2.59 -3.45
N ASN A 95 3.33 -3.93 -3.36
CA ASN A 95 2.43 -4.79 -4.14
C ASN A 95 0.94 -4.51 -3.83
N TRP A 96 0.61 -4.30 -2.56
CA TRP A 96 -0.74 -3.89 -2.16
C TRP A 96 -1.12 -2.53 -2.76
N LEU A 97 -0.24 -1.53 -2.66
CA LEU A 97 -0.44 -0.18 -3.20
C LEU A 97 -0.70 -0.22 -4.71
N LEU A 98 0.14 -0.94 -5.47
CA LEU A 98 0.00 -1.07 -6.93
C LEU A 98 -1.33 -1.71 -7.30
N SER A 99 -1.71 -2.78 -6.60
CA SER A 99 -2.97 -3.49 -6.84
C SER A 99 -4.18 -2.64 -6.45
N ALA A 100 -4.11 -1.92 -5.33
CA ALA A 100 -5.17 -1.00 -4.86
C ALA A 100 -5.36 0.17 -5.82
N TYR A 101 -4.28 0.77 -6.31
CA TYR A 101 -4.32 1.84 -7.31
C TYR A 101 -5.03 1.39 -8.58
N GLU A 102 -4.72 0.20 -9.12
CA GLU A 102 -5.36 -0.26 -10.35
C GLU A 102 -6.86 -0.51 -10.16
N VAL A 103 -7.27 -1.03 -9.00
CA VAL A 103 -8.70 -1.15 -8.66
C VAL A 103 -9.37 0.22 -8.62
N ALA A 104 -8.80 1.19 -7.91
CA ALA A 104 -9.36 2.53 -7.80
C ALA A 104 -9.44 3.23 -9.17
N ARG A 105 -8.37 3.16 -9.95
CA ARG A 105 -8.27 3.74 -11.30
C ARG A 105 -9.32 3.15 -12.25
N ALA A 106 -9.47 1.82 -12.24
CA ALA A 106 -10.40 1.12 -13.14
C ALA A 106 -11.87 1.36 -12.76
N ALA A 107 -12.16 1.56 -11.47
CA ALA A 107 -13.52 1.82 -10.98
C ALA A 107 -14.06 3.22 -11.35
N LYS A 108 -13.20 4.19 -11.74
CA LYS A 108 -13.60 5.58 -12.03
C LYS A 108 -14.70 5.70 -13.09
N ALA A 109 -14.56 5.00 -14.22
CA ALA A 109 -15.53 5.08 -15.30
C ALA A 109 -16.88 4.44 -14.92
N PRO A 110 -16.92 3.23 -14.33
CA PRO A 110 -18.15 2.65 -13.79
C PRO A 110 -18.88 3.53 -12.77
N PHE A 111 -18.16 4.14 -11.82
CA PHE A 111 -18.78 5.06 -10.83
C PHE A 111 -19.50 6.22 -11.53
N LYS A 112 -18.81 6.89 -12.46
CA LYS A 112 -19.40 8.00 -13.24
C LYS A 112 -20.63 7.55 -14.03
N ALA A 113 -20.59 6.36 -14.63
CA ALA A 113 -21.71 5.83 -15.41
C ALA A 113 -22.92 5.45 -14.53
N SER A 114 -22.67 4.98 -13.31
CA SER A 114 -23.72 4.57 -12.36
C SER A 114 -24.44 5.73 -11.67
N GLY A 115 -23.92 6.96 -11.78
CA GLY A 115 -24.42 8.12 -11.03
C GLY A 115 -24.04 8.11 -9.54
N THR A 116 -23.24 7.15 -9.09
CA THR A 116 -22.68 7.10 -7.73
C THR A 116 -21.68 8.24 -7.54
N ASP A 117 -21.67 8.88 -6.37
CA ASP A 117 -20.66 9.88 -6.05
C ASP A 117 -19.27 9.26 -6.08
N ALA A 118 -18.43 9.75 -6.98
CA ALA A 118 -17.06 9.30 -7.17
C ALA A 118 -16.05 10.11 -6.35
N SER A 119 -16.48 11.10 -5.55
CA SER A 119 -15.59 12.05 -4.86
C SER A 119 -14.52 11.36 -4.01
N ARG A 120 -14.91 10.42 -3.15
CA ARG A 120 -13.99 9.64 -2.30
C ARG A 120 -13.07 8.75 -3.12
N LEU A 121 -13.59 8.09 -4.15
CA LEU A 121 -12.79 7.27 -5.06
C LEU A 121 -11.72 8.09 -5.79
N LEU A 122 -12.06 9.29 -6.24
CA LEU A 122 -11.14 10.19 -6.92
C LEU A 122 -10.06 10.73 -5.97
N ALA A 123 -10.43 11.06 -4.73
CA ALA A 123 -9.48 11.48 -3.71
C ALA A 123 -8.50 10.34 -3.35
N LEU A 124 -9.02 9.13 -3.13
CA LEU A 124 -8.22 7.94 -2.85
C LEU A 124 -7.29 7.61 -4.03
N GLU A 125 -7.81 7.61 -5.26
CA GLU A 125 -6.99 7.33 -6.46
C GLU A 125 -5.87 8.34 -6.62
N HIS A 126 -6.12 9.63 -6.33
CA HIS A 126 -5.08 10.65 -6.32
C HIS A 126 -4.00 10.35 -5.28
N ARG A 127 -4.38 10.06 -4.02
CA ARG A 127 -3.42 9.71 -2.96
C ARG A 127 -2.61 8.45 -3.29
N LEU A 128 -3.26 7.42 -3.84
CA LEU A 128 -2.59 6.21 -4.33
C LEU A 128 -1.60 6.54 -5.45
N ALA A 129 -1.96 7.43 -6.38
CA ALA A 129 -1.12 7.80 -7.51
C ALA A 129 0.16 8.54 -7.09
N LEU A 130 0.09 9.37 -6.04
CA LEU A 130 1.26 10.08 -5.48
C LEU A 130 2.39 9.12 -5.10
N VAL A 131 2.05 7.94 -4.59
CA VAL A 131 3.03 6.92 -4.20
C VAL A 131 3.31 5.94 -5.34
N ARG A 132 2.29 5.55 -6.10
CA ARG A 132 2.42 4.58 -7.18
C ARG A 132 3.38 5.05 -8.27
N MET A 133 3.36 6.33 -8.63
CA MET A 133 4.20 6.83 -9.72
C MET A 133 5.69 6.78 -9.39
N PRO A 134 6.15 7.23 -8.22
CA PRO A 134 7.54 7.05 -7.81
C PRO A 134 7.90 5.56 -7.72
N ALA A 135 7.07 4.74 -7.08
CA ALA A 135 7.35 3.32 -6.87
C ALA A 135 7.45 2.51 -8.18
N ALA A 136 6.55 2.74 -9.15
CA ALA A 136 6.47 1.92 -10.35
C ALA A 136 7.21 2.51 -11.56
N LYS A 137 7.48 3.81 -11.57
CA LYS A 137 7.99 4.52 -12.75
C LYS A 137 9.17 5.44 -12.46
N GLY A 138 9.54 5.66 -11.21
CA GLY A 138 10.64 6.56 -10.85
C GLY A 138 10.35 8.03 -11.19
N VAL A 139 9.08 8.44 -11.19
CA VAL A 139 8.66 9.81 -11.56
C VAL A 139 7.65 10.37 -10.56
N ILE A 140 7.63 11.69 -10.43
CA ILE A 140 6.64 12.38 -9.59
C ILE A 140 5.28 12.39 -10.29
N GLN A 141 4.20 12.08 -9.56
CA GLN A 141 2.84 12.13 -10.09
C GLN A 141 2.49 13.55 -10.58
N GLY A 142 1.87 13.66 -11.75
CA GLY A 142 1.45 14.94 -12.33
C GLY A 142 2.56 15.73 -13.03
N MET A 143 3.84 15.32 -12.94
CA MET A 143 4.91 15.92 -13.74
C MET A 143 4.73 15.57 -15.22
N ASN A 144 4.22 16.53 -15.97
CA ASN A 144 4.09 16.42 -17.41
C ASN A 144 5.46 16.64 -18.08
N ARG A 145 5.87 15.80 -19.05
CA ARG A 145 7.24 15.76 -19.61
C ARG A 145 7.71 17.05 -20.31
N LYS A 146 6.81 17.97 -20.64
CA LYS A 146 7.12 19.22 -21.37
C LYS A 146 7.14 20.47 -20.48
N PRO A 147 6.09 20.80 -19.70
CA PRO A 147 6.04 22.06 -18.95
C PRO A 147 7.05 22.15 -17.80
N HIS A 148 7.44 21.01 -17.22
CA HIS A 148 8.32 20.99 -16.05
C HIS A 148 9.80 20.83 -16.39
N LYS A 149 10.16 20.73 -17.68
CA LYS A 149 11.56 20.85 -18.11
C LYS A 149 12.09 22.27 -17.89
N ASP A 150 11.22 23.26 -18.01
CA ASP A 150 11.59 24.67 -17.92
C ASP A 150 11.70 25.16 -16.46
N ASN A 151 11.07 24.45 -15.50
CA ASN A 151 11.17 24.74 -14.08
C ASN A 151 10.96 23.47 -13.22
N PRO A 152 11.97 22.59 -13.13
CA PRO A 152 11.85 21.36 -12.34
C PRO A 152 11.84 21.66 -10.84
N PRO A 153 11.08 20.90 -10.04
CA PRO A 153 11.08 21.07 -8.58
C PRO A 153 12.45 20.73 -8.00
N LEU A 154 12.79 21.43 -6.92
CA LEU A 154 13.94 21.09 -6.09
C LEU A 154 13.56 19.95 -5.16
N LEU A 155 14.30 18.86 -5.24
CA LEU A 155 14.18 17.69 -4.40
C LEU A 155 15.35 17.64 -3.42
N ARG A 156 15.07 17.30 -2.18
CA ARG A 156 16.10 17.04 -1.19
C ARG A 156 16.02 15.57 -0.80
N ARG A 157 17.08 14.80 -1.00
CA ARG A 157 17.14 13.43 -0.48
C ARG A 157 17.44 13.46 1.01
N LEU A 158 17.01 12.43 1.71
CA LEU A 158 17.29 12.29 3.13
C LEU A 158 18.82 12.17 3.34
N GLY A 159 19.40 13.13 4.06
CA GLY A 159 20.85 13.19 4.32
C GLY A 159 21.63 14.19 3.45
N ASP A 160 21.03 14.76 2.41
CA ASP A 160 21.71 15.71 1.54
C ASP A 160 21.64 17.15 2.09
N ALA A 161 22.77 17.85 2.07
CA ALA A 161 22.88 19.24 2.52
C ALA A 161 22.27 20.24 1.52
N THR A 162 22.21 19.87 0.23
CA THR A 162 21.75 20.75 -0.85
C THR A 162 20.66 20.06 -1.67
N PRO A 163 19.54 20.75 -1.95
CA PRO A 163 18.53 20.21 -2.85
C PRO A 163 19.02 20.18 -4.30
N GLU A 164 18.60 19.17 -5.06
CA GLU A 164 18.89 18.96 -6.47
C GLU A 164 17.64 19.19 -7.33
N LEU A 165 17.81 19.62 -8.58
CA LEU A 165 16.69 19.72 -9.51
C LEU A 165 16.25 18.32 -9.94
N TYR A 166 14.94 18.07 -9.91
CA TYR A 166 14.35 16.84 -10.43
C TYR A 166 14.80 16.55 -11.87
N GLN A 167 15.19 15.29 -12.11
CA GLN A 167 15.48 14.75 -13.43
C GLN A 167 14.40 13.75 -13.82
N ASP A 168 13.85 13.89 -15.04
CA ASP A 168 12.88 12.94 -15.61
C ASP A 168 13.59 11.72 -16.24
N ASP A 169 14.47 11.08 -15.46
CA ASP A 169 15.30 9.95 -15.88
C ASP A 169 14.93 8.63 -15.19
N GLY A 170 13.88 8.65 -14.36
CA GLY A 170 13.45 7.49 -13.57
C GLY A 170 14.21 7.32 -12.26
N SER A 171 15.10 8.24 -11.89
CA SER A 171 15.87 8.16 -10.64
C SER A 171 15.10 8.61 -9.39
N TYR A 172 13.90 9.17 -9.57
CA TYR A 172 13.11 9.66 -8.44
C TYR A 172 12.43 8.52 -7.69
N MET A 173 12.96 8.21 -6.51
CA MET A 173 12.35 7.32 -5.53
C MET A 173 11.84 8.15 -4.36
N ALA A 174 10.56 7.98 -4.00
CA ALA A 174 10.02 8.61 -2.80
C ALA A 174 10.67 7.98 -1.56
N PRO A 175 11.14 8.78 -0.59
CA PRO A 175 11.62 8.24 0.68
C PRO A 175 10.56 7.38 1.36
N GLN A 176 11.03 6.39 2.10
CA GLN A 176 10.20 5.44 2.85
C GLN A 176 10.56 5.46 4.33
N GLY A 177 9.61 5.11 5.18
CA GLY A 177 9.83 4.96 6.61
C GLY A 177 8.77 4.07 7.26
N LEU A 178 8.79 4.02 8.58
CA LEU A 178 7.81 3.29 9.37
C LEU A 178 7.02 4.25 10.27
N CYS A 179 5.72 4.02 10.38
CA CYS A 179 4.84 4.71 11.29
C CYS A 179 5.07 4.19 12.71
N VAL A 180 5.54 5.04 13.61
CA VAL A 180 5.85 4.68 15.00
C VAL A 180 4.61 4.28 15.83
N GLU A 181 3.40 4.57 15.35
CA GLU A 181 2.15 4.24 16.05
C GLU A 181 1.54 2.91 15.60
N THR A 182 1.85 2.46 14.37
CA THR A 182 1.18 1.32 13.75
C THR A 182 2.12 0.28 13.18
N GLY A 183 3.41 0.60 13.04
CA GLY A 183 4.39 -0.19 12.30
C GLY A 183 4.21 -0.13 10.78
N ALA A 184 3.25 0.63 10.27
CA ALA A 184 2.92 0.69 8.85
C ALA A 184 3.97 1.41 8.01
N VAL A 185 4.05 1.04 6.72
CA VAL A 185 4.93 1.75 5.76
C VAL A 185 4.42 3.17 5.53
N LEU A 186 5.35 4.12 5.59
CA LEU A 186 5.18 5.52 5.21
C LEU A 186 5.92 5.81 3.91
N TRP A 187 5.31 6.61 3.06
CA TRP A 187 5.96 7.21 1.90
C TRP A 187 5.92 8.74 2.01
N TYR A 188 6.93 9.38 1.46
CA TYR A 188 7.08 10.84 1.44
C TYR A 188 7.12 11.36 0.00
N PRO A 189 6.05 11.18 -0.82
CA PRO A 189 6.07 11.67 -2.19
C PRO A 189 5.94 13.20 -2.26
N MET A 190 6.49 13.76 -3.33
CA MET A 190 6.29 15.14 -3.74
C MET A 190 4.92 15.31 -4.40
N ASP A 191 4.09 16.25 -3.91
CA ASP A 191 2.86 16.68 -4.58
C ASP A 191 3.11 17.99 -5.33
N VAL A 192 3.14 17.91 -6.66
CA VAL A 192 3.42 19.08 -7.52
C VAL A 192 2.27 20.06 -7.60
N THR A 193 1.05 19.67 -7.21
CA THR A 193 -0.12 20.56 -7.24
C THR A 193 0.00 21.67 -6.20
N ASN A 194 0.67 21.40 -5.08
CA ASN A 194 0.89 22.34 -3.98
C ASN A 194 2.38 22.61 -3.71
N GLY A 195 3.28 21.90 -4.39
CA GLY A 195 4.72 22.07 -4.25
C GLY A 195 5.23 21.65 -2.87
N LYS A 196 4.57 20.69 -2.21
CA LYS A 196 5.00 20.16 -0.90
C LYS A 196 5.18 18.64 -0.91
N GLU A 197 6.12 18.19 -0.09
CA GLU A 197 6.18 16.79 0.33
C GLU A 197 4.95 16.50 1.20
N VAL A 198 4.34 15.33 0.98
CA VAL A 198 3.22 14.85 1.79
C VAL A 198 3.55 13.49 2.37
N VAL A 199 3.02 13.22 3.57
CA VAL A 199 3.17 11.90 4.20
C VAL A 199 1.98 11.04 3.82
N VAL A 200 2.24 9.85 3.29
CA VAL A 200 1.22 8.86 2.94
C VAL A 200 1.50 7.58 3.70
N CYS A 201 0.59 7.22 4.61
CA CYS A 201 0.64 5.95 5.33
C CYS A 201 -0.15 4.87 4.58
N ARG A 202 0.42 3.66 4.49
CA ARG A 202 -0.27 2.50 3.88
C ARG A 202 -1.61 2.19 4.55
N ARG A 203 -1.64 2.22 5.88
CA ARG A 203 -2.86 1.90 6.66
C ARG A 203 -3.95 2.94 6.44
N ASP A 204 -3.60 4.21 6.24
CA ASP A 204 -4.57 5.26 5.90
C ASP A 204 -5.21 5.01 4.54
N LEU A 205 -4.41 4.69 3.52
CA LEU A 205 -4.93 4.36 2.18
C LEU A 205 -5.88 3.15 2.22
N SER A 206 -5.55 2.17 3.05
CA SER A 206 -6.40 1.00 3.29
C SER A 206 -7.72 1.38 3.98
N ASN A 207 -7.66 2.21 5.03
CA ASN A 207 -8.85 2.72 5.71
C ASN A 207 -9.74 3.56 4.78
N GLU A 208 -9.16 4.37 3.91
CA GLU A 208 -9.90 5.14 2.90
C GLU A 208 -10.58 4.24 1.86
N MET A 209 -9.91 3.17 1.42
CA MET A 209 -10.51 2.16 0.55
C MET A 209 -11.71 1.47 1.23
N LEU A 210 -11.58 1.16 2.52
CA LEU A 210 -12.66 0.59 3.32
C LEU A 210 -13.82 1.55 3.55
N ALA A 211 -13.55 2.86 3.53
CA ALA A 211 -14.54 3.92 3.72
C ALA A 211 -15.17 4.42 2.40
N LEU A 212 -14.95 3.72 1.27
CA LEU A 212 -15.48 4.15 -0.02
C LEU A 212 -17.01 4.27 -0.07
N PHE A 213 -17.72 3.50 0.75
CA PHE A 213 -19.18 3.43 0.78
C PHE A 213 -19.79 3.84 2.13
N ASP A 214 -18.99 4.42 3.03
CA ASP A 214 -19.45 4.89 4.36
C ASP A 214 -20.24 6.21 4.29
#